data_AF-A0A381V4B1-F1
#
_entry.id   AF-A0A381V4B1-F1
#
_cell.length_a   1.000
_cell.length_b   1.000
_cell.length_c   1.000
_cell.angle_alpha   90.00
_cell.angle_beta   90.00
_cell.angle_gamma   90.00
#
_symmetry.space_group_name_H-M   'P 1'
#
loop_
_entity.id
_entity.type
_entity.pdbx_description
1 polymer ?
#
loop_
_entity_poly.entity_id
_entity_poly.type
_entity_poly.pdbx_seq_one_letter_code
_entity_poly.pdbx_strand_id
1 'polypeptide(L)'
;VDTYKLNSLKKLGFTFWQERKANKSFSEEDVTFYKCKNEVLFCFSTGELKAKNDIDFDKFLISLCLPFSSFQRDRVELKEIESLENFRLVLLFGVTKKTLLNDFRIKDCTLLEFEGIANLLNNPDLKQSLWLDIKEYSSFI
;
A
#
# COMPACT_ATOMS: atom_id res chain seq x y z
N VAL A 1 23.53 -1.83 4.56
CA VAL A 1 23.08 -0.86 3.53
C VAL A 1 24.08 0.27 3.52
N ASP A 2 24.82 0.46 2.43
CA ASP A 2 25.90 1.45 2.33
C ASP A 2 25.38 2.88 2.46
N THR A 3 25.62 3.49 3.62
CA THR A 3 25.33 4.90 3.96
C THR A 3 25.90 5.90 2.96
N TYR A 4 26.97 5.52 2.24
CA TYR A 4 27.56 6.34 1.18
C TYR A 4 26.63 6.54 -0.03
N LYS A 5 25.85 5.52 -0.42
CA LYS A 5 24.91 5.64 -1.54
C LYS A 5 23.73 6.56 -1.19
N LEU A 6 23.27 6.50 0.06
CA LEU A 6 22.14 7.31 0.54
C LEU A 6 22.47 8.83 0.53
N ASN A 7 23.69 9.20 0.91
CA ASN A 7 24.10 10.61 0.93
C ASN A 7 24.27 11.19 -0.47
N SER A 8 24.71 10.39 -1.45
CA SER A 8 24.80 10.81 -2.85
C SER A 8 23.43 11.10 -3.45
N LEU A 9 22.42 10.30 -3.09
CA LEU A 9 21.06 10.47 -3.58
C LEU A 9 20.36 11.69 -2.95
N LYS A 10 20.60 11.99 -1.67
CA LYS A 10 20.11 13.23 -1.03
C LYS A 10 20.65 14.50 -1.69
N LYS A 11 21.92 14.50 -2.14
CA LYS A 11 22.53 15.64 -2.85
C LYS A 11 21.93 15.89 -4.24
N LEU A 12 21.31 14.88 -4.84
CA LEU A 12 20.64 14.96 -6.14
C LEU A 12 19.17 15.42 -6.02
N GLY A 13 18.74 15.87 -4.84
CA GLY A 13 17.37 16.34 -4.60
C GLY A 13 16.36 15.22 -4.32
N PHE A 14 16.80 13.95 -4.23
CA PHE A 14 15.94 12.87 -3.78
C PHE A 14 15.69 13.00 -2.27
N THR A 15 14.50 13.45 -1.91
CA THR A 15 13.98 13.33 -0.55
C THR A 15 13.55 11.88 -0.32
N PHE A 16 14.40 11.09 0.34
CA PHE A 16 13.95 9.83 0.92
C PHE A 16 12.92 10.14 1.98
N TRP A 17 11.71 9.61 1.78
CA TRP A 17 10.58 9.68 2.69
C TRP A 17 11.06 9.45 4.13
N GLN A 18 11.11 10.52 4.92
CA GLN A 18 11.16 10.40 6.38
C GLN A 18 9.84 9.76 6.82
N GLU A 19 9.90 8.81 7.75
CA GLU A 19 8.73 8.26 8.43
C GLU A 19 7.83 9.41 8.89
N ARG A 20 6.67 9.58 8.24
CA ARG A 20 5.61 10.41 8.78
C ARG A 20 5.11 9.71 10.02
N LYS A 21 5.27 10.35 11.19
CA LYS A 21 4.62 9.91 12.42
C LYS A 21 3.11 9.85 12.16
N ALA A 22 2.56 8.63 12.20
CA ALA A 22 1.15 8.37 12.02
C ALA A 22 0.33 9.18 13.02
N ASN A 23 -0.54 10.05 12.51
CA ASN A 23 -1.55 10.76 13.29
C ASN A 23 -2.90 10.08 13.10
N LYS A 24 -3.14 9.03 13.91
CA LYS A 24 -4.42 8.59 14.50
C LYS A 24 -4.37 7.09 14.77
N SER A 25 -4.66 6.72 16.01
CA SER A 25 -4.92 5.34 16.41
C SER A 25 -6.34 4.97 16.05
N PHE A 26 -6.52 4.00 15.16
CA PHE A 26 -7.79 3.27 15.05
C PHE A 26 -7.66 1.92 15.76
N SER A 27 -8.72 1.57 16.48
CA SER A 27 -8.85 0.42 17.37
C SER A 27 -9.10 -0.86 16.59
N GLU A 28 -8.33 -1.90 16.89
CA GLU A 28 -8.56 -3.32 16.53
C GLU A 28 -9.19 -3.53 15.14
N GLU A 29 -8.35 -3.47 14.11
CA GLU A 29 -8.77 -3.53 12.71
C GLU A 29 -8.69 -4.96 12.18
N ASP A 30 -9.83 -5.55 11.79
CA ASP A 30 -9.85 -6.59 10.76
C ASP A 30 -9.22 -5.98 9.50
N VAL A 31 -8.24 -6.64 8.88
CA VAL A 31 -7.61 -6.19 7.63
C VAL A 31 -8.23 -6.95 6.46
N THR A 32 -8.67 -6.24 5.43
CA THR A 32 -9.14 -6.86 4.17
C THR A 32 -8.01 -6.88 3.16
N PHE A 33 -7.83 -8.01 2.48
CA PHE A 33 -6.73 -8.27 1.57
C PHE A 33 -7.21 -8.37 0.11
N TYR A 34 -6.56 -7.66 -0.80
CA TYR A 34 -6.74 -7.83 -2.24
C TYR A 34 -5.40 -8.13 -2.89
N LYS A 35 -5.32 -9.24 -3.62
CA LYS A 35 -4.17 -9.58 -4.44
C LYS A 35 -4.38 -9.08 -5.86
N CYS A 36 -3.34 -8.48 -6.42
CA CYS A 36 -3.20 -8.22 -7.86
C CYS A 36 -2.09 -9.09 -8.45
N LYS A 37 -1.99 -9.13 -9.78
CA LYS A 37 -0.88 -9.77 -10.49
C LYS A 37 0.48 -9.23 -10.06
N ASN A 38 1.51 -9.98 -10.43
CA ASN A 38 2.91 -9.73 -10.08
C ASN A 38 3.17 -9.69 -8.57
N GLU A 39 2.38 -10.45 -7.81
CA GLU A 39 2.56 -10.63 -6.38
C GLU A 39 2.49 -9.31 -5.58
N VAL A 40 1.53 -8.46 -5.96
CA VAL A 40 1.21 -7.22 -5.25
C VAL A 40 -0.01 -7.44 -4.35
N LEU A 41 0.12 -7.09 -3.07
CA LEU A 41 -0.94 -7.17 -2.07
C LEU A 41 -1.39 -5.77 -1.65
N PHE A 42 -2.70 -5.55 -1.61
CA PHE A 42 -3.32 -4.35 -1.04
C PHE A 42 -4.00 -4.75 0.27
N CYS A 43 -3.67 -4.05 1.34
CA CYS A 43 -4.21 -4.26 2.68
C CYS A 43 -5.00 -3.02 3.09
N PHE A 44 -6.26 -3.20 3.46
CA PHE A 44 -7.14 -2.10 3.86
C PHE A 44 -7.71 -2.34 5.25
N SER A 45 -7.88 -1.26 6.01
CA SER A 45 -8.67 -1.30 7.24
C SER A 45 -10.12 -1.65 6.88
N THR A 46 -10.63 -2.78 7.39
CA THR A 46 -12.00 -3.25 7.11
C THR A 46 -13.06 -2.26 7.62
N GLY A 47 -12.76 -1.53 8.69
CA GLY A 47 -13.64 -0.47 9.22
C GLY A 47 -13.86 0.65 8.20
N GLU A 48 -12.83 1.01 7.44
CA GLU A 48 -12.94 2.04 6.41
C GLU A 48 -13.66 1.57 5.15
N LEU A 49 -13.51 0.29 4.77
CA LEU A 49 -14.21 -0.29 3.63
C LEU A 49 -15.72 -0.33 3.83
N LYS A 50 -16.17 -0.74 5.02
CA LYS A 50 -17.61 -0.81 5.37
C LYS A 50 -18.32 0.55 5.32
N ALA A 51 -17.57 1.65 5.40
CA ALA A 51 -18.10 3.01 5.40
C ALA A 51 -18.20 3.64 3.99
N LYS A 52 -17.88 2.90 2.92
CA LYS A 52 -17.81 3.44 1.54
C LYS A 52 -18.88 2.86 0.62
N ASN A 53 -19.16 3.61 -0.44
CA ASN A 53 -20.02 3.17 -1.53
C ASN A 53 -19.20 2.22 -2.42
N ASP A 54 -19.66 0.98 -2.59
CA ASP A 54 -18.90 -0.09 -3.27
C ASP A 54 -18.38 0.32 -4.66
N ILE A 55 -19.16 1.12 -5.40
CA ILE A 55 -18.82 1.59 -6.75
C ILE A 55 -17.56 2.48 -6.78
N ASP A 56 -17.35 3.31 -5.75
CA ASP A 56 -16.21 4.23 -5.70
C ASP A 56 -14.93 3.51 -5.25
N PHE A 57 -15.08 2.54 -4.34
CA PHE A 57 -13.97 1.70 -3.92
C PHE A 57 -13.49 0.80 -5.06
N ASP A 58 -14.41 0.17 -5.80
CA ASP A 58 -14.05 -0.68 -6.94
C ASP A 58 -13.27 0.09 -8.02
N LYS A 59 -13.72 1.30 -8.37
CA LYS A 59 -13.02 2.17 -9.34
C LYS A 59 -11.63 2.57 -8.84
N PHE A 60 -11.53 2.88 -7.54
CA PHE A 60 -10.26 3.21 -6.91
C PHE A 60 -9.30 2.02 -6.97
N LEU A 61 -9.74 0.85 -6.52
CA LEU A 61 -8.93 -0.38 -6.54
C LEU A 61 -8.51 -0.79 -7.95
N ILE A 62 -9.40 -0.69 -8.94
CA ILE A 62 -9.04 -0.89 -10.36
C ILE A 62 -7.92 0.06 -10.77
N SER A 63 -8.06 1.35 -10.44
CA SER A 63 -7.06 2.37 -10.78
C SER A 63 -5.71 2.10 -10.13
N LEU A 64 -5.70 1.52 -8.92
CA LEU A 64 -4.48 1.08 -8.24
C LEU A 64 -3.83 -0.15 -8.88
N CYS A 65 -4.62 -1.07 -9.43
CA CYS A 65 -4.11 -2.29 -10.07
C CYS A 65 -3.54 -2.04 -11.47
N LEU A 66 -3.99 -1.00 -12.17
CA LEU A 66 -3.60 -0.72 -13.57
C LEU A 66 -2.08 -0.58 -13.78
N PRO A 67 -1.30 0.06 -12.90
CA PRO A 67 0.15 0.15 -13.08
C PRO A 67 0.87 -1.19 -12.92
N PHE A 68 0.31 -2.12 -12.14
CA PHE A 68 0.90 -3.43 -11.87
C PHE A 68 0.38 -4.53 -12.79
N SER A 69 -0.75 -4.31 -13.44
CA SER A 69 -1.40 -5.31 -14.29
C SER A 69 -2.04 -4.65 -15.52
N SER A 70 -1.75 -5.20 -16.69
CA SER A 70 -2.30 -4.69 -17.96
C SER A 70 -3.81 -4.87 -18.11
N PHE A 71 -4.48 -5.58 -17.19
CA PHE A 71 -5.92 -5.87 -17.25
C PHE A 71 -6.64 -5.49 -15.95
N GLN A 72 -7.73 -4.73 -16.09
CA GLN A 72 -8.58 -4.24 -14.99
C GLN A 72 -9.22 -5.34 -14.09
N ARG A 73 -9.20 -6.61 -14.53
CA ARG A 73 -9.88 -7.74 -13.86
C ARG A 73 -8.97 -8.65 -13.04
N ASP A 74 -7.68 -8.33 -12.94
CA ASP A 74 -6.71 -9.19 -12.28
C ASP A 74 -6.61 -8.98 -10.76
N ARG A 75 -7.75 -8.71 -10.09
CA ARG A 75 -7.82 -8.57 -8.63
C ARG A 75 -8.66 -9.66 -7.99
N VAL A 76 -8.16 -10.22 -6.89
CA VAL A 76 -8.84 -11.26 -6.11
C VAL A 76 -8.81 -10.84 -4.66
N GLU A 77 -9.99 -10.75 -4.03
CA GLU A 77 -10.09 -10.62 -2.59
C GLU A 77 -9.62 -11.93 -1.94
N LEU A 78 -8.71 -11.83 -0.99
CA LEU A 78 -8.23 -12.97 -0.23
C LEU A 78 -8.95 -12.99 1.11
N LYS A 79 -9.58 -14.12 1.41
CA LYS A 79 -10.24 -14.34 2.71
C LYS A 79 -9.22 -14.44 3.83
N GLU A 80 -8.08 -15.06 3.54
CA GLU A 80 -6.97 -15.27 4.46
C GLU A 80 -5.66 -15.24 3.67
N ILE A 81 -4.58 -14.87 4.35
CA ILE A 81 -3.21 -14.99 3.86
C ILE A 81 -2.42 -15.76 4.90
N GLU A 82 -1.60 -16.72 4.49
CA GLU A 82 -0.77 -17.51 5.43
C GLU A 82 0.62 -16.89 5.64
N SER A 83 1.12 -16.16 4.63
CA SER A 83 2.45 -15.55 4.65
C SER A 83 2.55 -14.37 3.67
N LEU A 84 3.32 -13.36 4.07
CA LEU A 84 3.66 -12.20 3.23
C LEU A 84 4.86 -12.45 2.31
N GLU A 85 5.60 -13.55 2.50
CA GLU A 85 6.81 -13.88 1.72
C GLU A 85 6.52 -14.15 0.24
N ASN A 86 5.26 -14.45 -0.09
CA ASN A 86 4.83 -14.66 -1.48
C ASN A 86 4.63 -13.35 -2.24
N PHE A 87 4.64 -12.20 -1.55
CA PHE A 87 4.36 -10.90 -2.15
C PHE A 87 5.63 -10.08 -2.31
N ARG A 88 5.82 -9.47 -3.50
CA ARG A 88 6.95 -8.57 -3.76
C ARG A 88 6.70 -7.17 -3.20
N LEU A 89 5.45 -6.73 -3.25
CA LEU A 89 5.01 -5.41 -2.80
C LEU A 89 3.70 -5.54 -2.02
N VAL A 90 3.65 -4.86 -0.89
CA VAL A 90 2.49 -4.82 -0.01
C VAL A 90 2.17 -3.35 0.30
N LEU A 91 0.95 -2.94 -0.03
CA LEU A 91 0.46 -1.57 0.05
C LEU A 91 -0.59 -1.49 1.17
N LEU A 92 -0.31 -0.70 2.20
CA LEU A 92 -1.10 -0.62 3.43
C LEU A 92 -1.90 0.68 3.46
N PHE A 93 -3.22 0.60 3.57
CA PHE A 93 -4.11 1.76 3.53
C PHE A 93 -4.88 1.88 4.84
N GLY A 94 -4.50 2.87 5.65
CA GLY A 94 -5.02 3.01 7.01
C GLY A 94 -4.51 1.93 7.98
N VAL A 95 -3.70 0.98 7.49
CA VAL A 95 -3.12 -0.11 8.27
C VAL A 95 -1.64 0.17 8.52
N THR A 96 -1.16 -0.08 9.74
CA THR A 96 0.26 0.09 10.07
C THR A 96 1.05 -1.21 9.88
N LYS A 97 2.35 -1.11 9.56
CA LYS A 97 3.30 -2.22 9.52
C LYS A 97 3.32 -2.98 10.83
N LYS A 98 3.21 -2.28 11.97
CA LYS A 98 3.17 -2.91 13.29
C LYS A 98 1.98 -3.86 13.42
N THR A 99 0.82 -3.49 12.88
CA THR A 99 -0.37 -4.34 12.84
C THR A 99 -0.07 -5.63 12.08
N LEU A 100 0.47 -5.52 10.85
CA LEU A 100 0.80 -6.70 10.04
C LEU A 100 1.95 -7.56 10.58
N LEU A 101 2.94 -6.96 11.25
CA LEU A 101 4.06 -7.69 11.83
C LEU A 101 3.67 -8.53 13.06
N ASN A 102 2.55 -8.20 13.72
CA ASN A 102 2.02 -9.06 14.77
C ASN A 102 1.47 -10.37 14.19
N ASP A 103 0.92 -10.31 12.97
CA ASP A 103 0.18 -11.41 12.36
C ASP A 103 1.03 -12.20 11.35
N PHE A 104 2.07 -11.59 10.76
CA PHE A 104 2.86 -12.19 9.69
C PHE A 104 4.36 -12.00 9.85
N ARG A 105 5.11 -13.06 9.48
CA ARG A 105 6.55 -12.95 9.24
C ARG A 105 6.79 -12.29 7.89
N ILE A 106 7.62 -11.25 7.89
CA ILE A 106 7.99 -10.51 6.69
C ILE A 106 9.44 -10.81 6.37
N LYS A 107 9.65 -11.54 5.27
CA LYS A 107 10.96 -11.72 4.69
C LYS A 107 10.87 -11.37 3.19
N ASP A 108 11.71 -10.45 2.77
CA ASP A 108 11.90 -10.06 1.36
C ASP A 108 10.70 -9.42 0.62
N CYS A 109 9.81 -8.71 1.33
CA CYS A 109 8.76 -7.90 0.70
C CYS A 109 8.92 -6.38 0.96
N THR A 110 8.53 -5.56 -0.03
CA THR A 110 8.49 -4.10 0.13
C THR A 110 7.14 -3.69 0.72
N LEU A 111 7.14 -2.90 1.79
CA LEU A 111 5.94 -2.40 2.46
C LEU A 111 5.83 -0.89 2.38
N LEU A 112 4.72 -0.41 1.83
CA LEU A 112 4.40 1.02 1.77
C LEU A 112 3.14 1.29 2.59
N GLU A 113 3.20 2.30 3.43
CA GLU A 113 2.08 2.76 4.26
C GLU A 113 1.47 4.03 3.66
N PHE A 114 0.16 4.04 3.58
CA PHE A 114 -0.63 5.15 3.10
C PHE A 114 -1.74 5.48 4.11
N GLU A 115 -2.20 6.72 4.01
CA GLU A 115 -3.40 7.17 4.69
C GLU A 115 -4.61 6.30 4.33
N GLY A 116 -5.62 6.32 5.20
CA GLY A 116 -6.88 5.63 4.96
C GLY A 116 -7.57 6.06 3.67
N ILE A 117 -8.38 5.17 3.10
CA ILE A 117 -9.13 5.41 1.85
C ILE A 117 -9.98 6.68 1.98
N ALA A 118 -10.58 6.91 3.15
CA ALA A 118 -11.42 8.08 3.37
C ALA A 118 -10.63 9.40 3.19
N ASN A 119 -9.41 9.47 3.71
CA ASN A 119 -8.54 10.64 3.55
C ASN A 119 -8.00 10.74 2.12
N LEU A 120 -7.56 9.62 1.55
CA LEU A 120 -7.05 9.57 0.18
C LEU A 120 -8.07 10.04 -0.85
N LEU A 121 -9.33 9.61 -0.74
CA LEU A 121 -10.37 10.00 -1.69
C LEU A 121 -10.70 11.50 -1.63
N ASN A 122 -10.50 12.14 -0.48
CA ASN A 122 -10.84 13.54 -0.24
C ASN A 122 -9.66 14.51 -0.41
N ASN A 123 -8.42 14.02 -0.50
CA ASN A 123 -7.22 14.85 -0.55
C ASN A 123 -6.43 14.65 -1.87
N PRO A 124 -6.44 15.61 -2.80
CA PRO A 124 -5.72 15.53 -4.07
C PRO A 124 -4.21 15.32 -3.93
N ASP A 125 -3.57 15.95 -2.94
CA ASP A 125 -2.12 15.86 -2.74
C ASP A 125 -1.73 14.45 -2.30
N LEU A 126 -2.54 13.81 -1.46
CA LEU A 126 -2.32 12.43 -1.05
C LEU A 126 -2.52 11.46 -2.22
N LYS A 127 -3.49 11.71 -3.12
CA LYS A 127 -3.65 10.91 -4.35
C LYS A 127 -2.45 11.05 -5.28
N GLN A 128 -1.91 12.26 -5.41
CA GLN A 128 -0.73 12.50 -6.24
C GLN A 128 0.50 11.78 -5.65
N SER A 129 0.69 11.86 -4.33
CA SER A 129 1.74 11.12 -3.62
C SER A 129 1.64 9.61 -3.88
N LEU A 130 0.45 9.04 -3.64
CA LEU A 130 0.17 7.62 -3.87
C LEU A 130 0.48 7.21 -5.31
N TRP A 131 0.11 8.02 -6.30
CA TRP A 131 0.37 7.75 -7.70
C TRP A 131 1.88 7.73 -8.03
N LEU A 132 2.64 8.67 -7.47
CA LEU A 132 4.10 8.72 -7.67
C LEU A 132 4.78 7.49 -7.09
N ASP A 133 4.42 7.10 -5.86
CA ASP A 133 4.96 5.91 -5.22
C ASP A 133 4.61 4.65 -6.04
N ILE A 134 3.34 4.47 -6.42
CA ILE A 134 2.92 3.32 -7.25
C ILE A 134 3.72 3.25 -8.55
N LYS A 135 3.91 4.38 -9.24
CA LYS A 135 4.64 4.44 -10.51
C LYS A 135 6.12 4.08 -10.34
N GLU A 136 6.74 4.51 -9.24
CA GLU A 136 8.10 4.13 -8.90
C GLU A 136 8.17 2.60 -8.76
N TYR A 137 7.35 2.00 -7.91
CA TYR A 137 7.41 0.57 -7.62
C TYR A 137 6.92 -0.33 -8.75
N SER A 138 5.96 0.12 -9.57
CA SER A 138 5.51 -0.65 -10.74
C SER A 138 6.59 -0.78 -11.82
N SER A 139 7.61 0.09 -11.82
CA SER A 139 8.73 -0.01 -12.76
C SER A 139 9.74 -1.12 -12.44
N PHE A 140 9.70 -1.64 -11.21
CA PHE A 140 10.62 -2.67 -10.71
C PHE A 140 10.02 -4.08 -10.66
N ILE A 141 8.72 -4.20 -10.96
CA ILE A 141 7.94 -5.42 -10.78
C ILE A 141 7.64 -6.04 -12.13
#